data_AF-A0A962RK71-F1
#
_entry.id   AF-A0A962RK71-F1
#
_cell.length_a   1.000
_cell.length_b   1.000
_cell.length_c   1.000
_cell.angle_alpha   90.00
_cell.angle_beta   90.00
_cell.angle_gamma   90.00
#
_symmetry.space_group_name_H-M   'P 1'
#
loop_
_entity.id
_entity.type
_entity.pdbx_description
1 polymer ?
#
loop_
_entity_poly.entity_id
_entity_poly.type
_entity_poly.pdbx_seq_one_letter_code
_entity_poly.pdbx_strand_id
1 'polypeptide(L)'
;ADKLDTLVGVFGIGQIPTGEKDPYALRRAALGVLRTLIEGNLDLDLTHLIRDAAGGYTQQQLADGVQAAVFEFIIDRLRAYFADQGIPAEVFQAVQARQPRRPLDFARRAQAVNAFRQLAEAQSLVAANKRIQNILRQVDHDLPNEVDDALFRADAEWDLAAKMVGLRPRVLAMLKQSDYTGALTSLAGLRDAVDAFFDNVRVMDEDVNVKNNRLALLNNISELFLATADISKLQA
;
A
#
# COMPACT_ATOMS: atom_id res chain seq x y z
N ALA A 1 -25.03 5.38 -8.98
CA ALA A 1 -26.23 4.65 -8.56
C ALA A 1 -26.31 3.33 -9.31
N ASP A 2 -26.92 3.28 -10.50
CA ASP A 2 -27.38 2.04 -11.17
C ASP A 2 -26.39 0.87 -11.23
N LYS A 3 -25.09 1.14 -11.48
CA LYS A 3 -24.07 0.09 -11.57
C LYS A 3 -23.82 -0.62 -10.23
N LEU A 4 -23.74 0.14 -9.13
CA LEU A 4 -23.53 -0.43 -7.80
C LEU A 4 -24.79 -1.11 -7.29
N ASP A 5 -25.96 -0.53 -7.57
CA ASP A 5 -27.25 -1.14 -7.23
C ASP A 5 -27.41 -2.49 -7.94
N THR A 6 -27.08 -2.56 -9.23
CA THR A 6 -27.07 -3.82 -9.98
C THR A 6 -26.11 -4.85 -9.36
N LEU A 7 -24.89 -4.44 -9.00
CA LEU A 7 -23.92 -5.34 -8.39
C LEU A 7 -24.44 -5.89 -7.05
N VAL A 8 -24.94 -5.03 -6.17
CA VAL A 8 -25.44 -5.43 -4.85
C VAL A 8 -26.69 -6.31 -4.98
N GLY A 9 -27.66 -5.92 -5.79
CA GLY A 9 -28.89 -6.69 -5.98
C GLY A 9 -28.65 -8.08 -6.57
N VAL A 10 -27.80 -8.18 -7.60
CA VAL A 10 -27.51 -9.46 -8.28
C VAL A 10 -26.68 -10.39 -7.39
N PHE A 11 -25.71 -9.84 -6.63
CA PHE A 11 -25.00 -10.63 -5.60
C PHE A 11 -25.94 -11.07 -4.47
N GLY A 12 -26.88 -10.20 -4.07
CA GLY A 12 -27.87 -10.50 -3.03
C GLY A 12 -28.72 -11.74 -3.30
N ILE A 13 -29.05 -11.98 -4.57
CA ILE A 13 -29.79 -13.18 -5.02
C ILE A 13 -28.88 -14.36 -5.44
N GLY A 14 -27.57 -14.28 -5.16
CA GLY A 14 -26.61 -15.37 -5.42
C GLY A 14 -26.26 -15.58 -6.90
N GLN A 15 -26.54 -14.62 -7.78
CA GLN A 15 -26.29 -14.73 -9.23
C GLN A 15 -24.88 -14.22 -9.61
N ILE A 16 -23.86 -14.75 -8.95
CA ILE A 16 -22.47 -14.33 -9.12
C ILE A 16 -21.92 -14.89 -10.45
N PRO A 17 -21.17 -14.11 -11.26
CA PRO A 17 -20.56 -14.59 -12.49
C PRO A 17 -19.63 -15.78 -12.24
N THR A 18 -19.74 -16.83 -13.06
CA THR A 18 -18.92 -18.05 -12.97
C THR A 18 -18.24 -18.36 -14.30
N GLY A 19 -16.93 -18.65 -14.26
CA GLY A 19 -16.14 -18.91 -15.48
C GLY A 19 -16.27 -17.77 -16.49
N GLU A 20 -16.57 -18.07 -17.75
CA GLU A 20 -16.79 -17.05 -18.77
C GLU A 20 -18.18 -16.39 -18.71
N LYS A 21 -19.17 -17.01 -18.05
CA LYS A 21 -20.55 -16.52 -18.04
C LYS A 21 -20.72 -15.32 -17.12
N ASP A 22 -21.19 -14.20 -17.69
CA ASP A 22 -21.59 -12.99 -16.96
C ASP A 22 -22.93 -12.47 -17.52
N PRO A 23 -24.06 -13.14 -17.21
CA PRO A 23 -25.36 -12.86 -17.83
C PRO A 23 -25.91 -11.46 -17.51
N TYR A 24 -25.48 -10.86 -16.40
CA TYR A 24 -25.91 -9.53 -15.95
C TYR A 24 -24.85 -8.45 -16.20
N ALA A 25 -23.79 -8.76 -16.95
CA ALA A 25 -22.69 -7.86 -17.26
C ALA A 25 -22.04 -7.20 -16.02
N LEU A 26 -21.94 -7.93 -14.90
CA LEU A 26 -21.40 -7.44 -13.64
C LEU A 26 -19.93 -7.04 -13.75
N ARG A 27 -19.13 -7.74 -14.57
CA ARG A 27 -17.73 -7.36 -14.82
C ARG A 27 -17.65 -6.00 -15.48
N ARG A 28 -18.53 -5.73 -16.46
CA ARG A 28 -18.64 -4.43 -17.12
C ARG A 28 -19.15 -3.36 -16.17
N ALA A 29 -20.11 -3.69 -15.30
CA ALA A 29 -20.62 -2.77 -14.29
C ALA A 29 -19.53 -2.36 -13.29
N ALA A 30 -18.80 -3.33 -12.73
CA ALA A 30 -17.68 -3.11 -11.82
C ALA A 30 -16.57 -2.27 -12.47
N LEU A 31 -16.15 -2.61 -13.69
CA LEU A 31 -15.19 -1.80 -14.44
C LEU A 31 -15.70 -0.38 -14.68
N GLY A 32 -16.99 -0.23 -15.02
CA GLY A 32 -17.63 1.07 -15.18
C GLY A 32 -17.61 1.92 -13.91
N VAL A 33 -17.78 1.31 -12.73
CA VAL A 33 -17.63 2.00 -11.43
C VAL A 33 -16.19 2.47 -11.25
N LEU A 34 -15.22 1.58 -11.44
CA LEU A 34 -13.79 1.90 -11.28
C LEU A 34 -13.36 3.04 -12.21
N ARG A 35 -13.71 2.97 -13.50
CA ARG A 35 -13.39 4.02 -14.46
C ARG A 35 -14.04 5.35 -14.10
N THR A 36 -15.29 5.33 -13.65
CA THR A 36 -15.97 6.57 -13.21
C THR A 36 -15.23 7.22 -12.03
N LEU A 37 -14.78 6.41 -11.06
CA LEU A 37 -14.07 6.92 -9.89
C LEU A 37 -12.65 7.39 -10.22
N ILE A 38 -11.91 6.62 -11.00
CA ILE A 38 -10.50 6.89 -11.33
C ILE A 38 -10.40 7.98 -12.40
N GLU A 39 -11.01 7.78 -13.57
CA GLU A 39 -10.92 8.70 -14.72
C GLU A 39 -11.70 9.99 -14.45
N GLY A 40 -12.76 9.92 -13.63
CA GLY A 40 -13.51 11.08 -13.17
C GLY A 40 -12.87 11.83 -12.00
N ASN A 41 -11.70 11.39 -11.50
CA ASN A 41 -11.03 11.98 -10.34
C ASN A 41 -11.94 12.12 -9.10
N LEU A 42 -12.79 11.12 -8.84
CA LEU A 42 -13.70 11.10 -7.71
C LEU A 42 -13.07 10.35 -6.54
N ASP A 43 -12.64 11.11 -5.53
CA ASP A 43 -12.03 10.55 -4.33
C ASP A 43 -13.10 10.05 -3.33
N LEU A 44 -13.72 8.92 -3.66
CA LEU A 44 -14.81 8.31 -2.90
C LEU A 44 -14.40 6.94 -2.33
N ASP A 45 -14.88 6.66 -1.12
CA ASP A 45 -14.69 5.37 -0.44
C ASP A 45 -15.64 4.32 -1.03
N LEU A 46 -15.08 3.29 -1.69
CA LEU A 46 -15.86 2.26 -2.35
C LEU A 46 -16.69 1.44 -1.36
N THR A 47 -16.19 1.19 -0.15
CA THR A 47 -16.95 0.49 0.89
C THR A 47 -18.17 1.30 1.32
N HIS A 48 -18.04 2.62 1.43
CA HIS A 48 -19.19 3.50 1.70
C HIS A 48 -20.21 3.45 0.57
N LEU A 49 -19.77 3.57 -0.69
CA LEU A 49 -20.65 3.53 -1.85
C LEU A 49 -21.41 2.20 -1.97
N ILE A 50 -20.75 1.07 -1.68
CA ILE A 50 -21.39 -0.26 -1.65
C ILE A 50 -22.42 -0.34 -0.52
N ARG A 51 -22.11 0.20 0.66
CA ARG A 51 -23.03 0.24 1.80
C ARG A 51 -24.27 1.07 1.47
N ASP A 52 -24.09 2.24 0.86
CA ASP A 52 -25.21 3.11 0.46
C ASP A 52 -26.14 2.40 -0.53
N ALA A 53 -25.58 1.72 -1.54
CA ALA A 53 -26.34 0.92 -2.49
C ALA A 53 -27.09 -0.24 -1.80
N ALA A 54 -26.45 -0.91 -0.83
CA ALA A 54 -27.08 -1.97 -0.05
C ALA A 54 -28.24 -1.47 0.84
N GLY A 55 -28.18 -0.21 1.30
CA GLY A 55 -29.27 0.41 2.08
C GLY A 55 -30.58 0.55 1.31
N GLY A 56 -30.57 0.45 -0.01
CA GLY A 56 -31.77 0.44 -0.85
C GLY A 56 -32.56 -0.88 -0.84
N TYR A 57 -32.01 -1.93 -0.23
CA TYR A 57 -32.63 -3.27 -0.15
C TYR A 57 -33.09 -3.57 1.29
N THR A 58 -34.16 -4.37 1.43
CA THR A 58 -34.57 -4.86 2.76
C THR A 58 -33.63 -5.97 3.23
N GLN A 59 -33.45 -6.14 4.55
CA GLN A 59 -32.51 -7.15 5.09
C GLN A 59 -32.83 -8.59 4.64
N GLN A 60 -34.08 -8.90 4.31
CA GLN A 60 -34.48 -10.22 3.80
C GLN A 60 -34.05 -10.46 2.33
N GLN A 61 -33.61 -9.42 1.62
CA GLN A 61 -33.22 -9.48 0.20
C GLN A 61 -31.71 -9.63 -0.03
N LEU A 62 -30.89 -9.40 0.99
CA LEU A 62 -29.44 -9.49 0.89
C LEU A 62 -28.93 -10.62 1.76
N ALA A 63 -28.22 -11.57 1.15
CA ALA A 63 -27.45 -12.56 1.89
C ALA A 63 -26.37 -11.89 2.76
N ASP A 64 -26.00 -12.55 3.86
CA ASP A 64 -24.89 -12.10 4.70
C ASP A 64 -23.58 -12.03 3.89
N GLY A 65 -22.79 -10.99 4.11
CA GLY A 65 -21.49 -10.82 3.45
C GLY A 65 -21.52 -10.28 2.01
N VAL A 66 -22.70 -9.98 1.44
CA VAL A 66 -22.82 -9.44 0.06
C VAL A 66 -21.96 -8.20 -0.18
N GLN A 67 -21.90 -7.27 0.78
CA GLN A 67 -21.08 -6.05 0.64
C GLN A 67 -19.58 -6.39 0.48
N ALA A 68 -19.08 -7.35 1.25
CA ALA A 68 -17.70 -7.81 1.16
C ALA A 68 -17.43 -8.52 -0.17
N ALA A 69 -18.33 -9.42 -0.58
CA ALA A 69 -18.22 -10.12 -1.87
C ALA A 69 -18.22 -9.15 -3.06
N VAL A 70 -19.08 -8.13 -3.05
CA VAL A 70 -19.11 -7.08 -4.09
C VAL A 70 -17.80 -6.28 -4.09
N PHE A 71 -17.29 -5.92 -2.90
CA PHE A 71 -16.02 -5.21 -2.80
C PHE A 71 -14.87 -6.04 -3.39
N GLU A 72 -14.72 -7.30 -2.98
CA GLU A 72 -13.70 -8.21 -3.50
C GLU A 72 -13.81 -8.38 -5.02
N PHE A 73 -15.03 -8.55 -5.53
CA PHE A 73 -15.27 -8.65 -6.98
C PHE A 73 -14.85 -7.39 -7.74
N ILE A 74 -15.12 -6.19 -7.21
CA ILE A 74 -14.67 -4.93 -7.83
C ILE A 74 -13.14 -4.82 -7.77
N ILE A 75 -12.50 -5.21 -6.65
CA ILE A 75 -11.03 -5.21 -6.54
C ILE A 75 -10.39 -6.18 -7.53
N ASP A 76 -10.97 -7.35 -7.77
CA ASP A 76 -10.49 -8.28 -8.80
C ASP A 76 -10.57 -7.68 -10.20
N ARG A 77 -11.59 -6.85 -10.47
CA ARG A 77 -11.67 -6.09 -11.74
C ARG A 77 -10.65 -4.97 -11.79
N LEU A 78 -10.34 -4.33 -10.66
CA LEU A 78 -9.30 -3.32 -10.57
C LEU A 78 -7.93 -3.88 -10.93
N ARG A 79 -7.63 -5.12 -10.52
CA ARG A 79 -6.42 -5.82 -10.92
C ARG A 79 -6.30 -5.96 -12.44
N ALA A 80 -7.38 -6.39 -13.10
CA ALA A 80 -7.41 -6.53 -14.56
C ALA A 80 -7.25 -5.17 -15.26
N TYR A 81 -7.95 -4.14 -14.77
CA TYR A 81 -7.84 -2.77 -15.28
C TYR A 81 -6.39 -2.26 -15.29
N PHE A 82 -5.63 -2.50 -14.22
CA PHE A 82 -4.23 -2.10 -14.17
C PHE A 82 -3.30 -2.98 -15.00
N ALA A 83 -3.58 -4.29 -15.09
CA ALA A 83 -2.83 -5.19 -15.97
C ALA A 83 -2.94 -4.76 -17.44
N ASP A 84 -4.13 -4.36 -17.89
CA ASP A 84 -4.36 -3.83 -19.25
C ASP A 84 -3.61 -2.51 -19.51
N GLN A 85 -3.27 -1.76 -18.46
CA GLN A 85 -2.43 -0.56 -18.52
C GLN A 85 -0.93 -0.85 -18.40
N GLY A 86 -0.53 -2.12 -18.37
CA GLY A 86 0.88 -2.52 -18.24
C GLY A 86 1.45 -2.37 -16.83
N ILE A 87 0.62 -2.21 -15.79
CA ILE A 87 1.09 -2.24 -14.40
C ILE A 87 1.32 -3.70 -13.99
N PRO A 88 2.54 -4.07 -13.56
CA PRO A 88 2.83 -5.44 -13.12
C PRO A 88 2.04 -5.87 -11.89
N ALA A 89 1.76 -7.17 -11.79
CA ALA A 89 0.99 -7.76 -10.69
C ALA A 89 1.59 -7.48 -9.30
N GLU A 90 2.93 -7.44 -9.19
CA GLU A 90 3.64 -7.11 -7.96
C GLU A 90 3.42 -5.67 -7.50
N VAL A 91 3.29 -4.70 -8.41
CA VAL A 91 2.95 -3.31 -8.06
C VAL A 91 1.54 -3.26 -7.50
N PHE A 92 0.60 -3.95 -8.15
CA PHE A 92 -0.76 -4.06 -7.65
C PHE A 92 -0.77 -4.68 -6.24
N GLN A 93 -0.02 -5.77 -6.02
CA GLN A 93 0.06 -6.43 -4.72
C GLN A 93 0.69 -5.54 -3.64
N ALA A 94 1.74 -4.78 -3.97
CA ALA A 94 2.39 -3.84 -3.05
C ALA A 94 1.41 -2.78 -2.53
N VAL A 95 0.56 -2.24 -3.41
CA VAL A 95 -0.48 -1.26 -3.03
C VAL A 95 -1.64 -1.94 -2.31
N GLN A 96 -2.11 -3.09 -2.81
CA GLN A 96 -3.22 -3.85 -2.24
C GLN A 96 -2.94 -4.31 -0.80
N ALA A 97 -1.68 -4.56 -0.45
CA ALA A 97 -1.26 -4.89 0.92
C ALA A 97 -1.60 -3.77 1.93
N ARG A 98 -1.79 -2.53 1.47
CA ARG A 98 -2.26 -1.40 2.30
C ARG A 98 -3.77 -1.27 2.35
N GLN A 99 -4.50 -2.11 1.62
CA GLN A 99 -5.96 -2.16 1.54
C GLN A 99 -6.64 -0.79 1.35
N PRO A 100 -6.18 0.06 0.41
CA PRO A 100 -6.82 1.35 0.18
C PRO A 100 -8.26 1.15 -0.33
N ARG A 101 -9.21 1.85 0.28
CA ARG A 101 -10.65 1.73 -0.03
C ARG A 101 -11.12 2.66 -1.14
N ARG A 102 -10.29 3.62 -1.55
CA ARG A 102 -10.58 4.62 -2.57
C ARG A 102 -9.87 4.24 -3.87
N PRO A 103 -10.59 3.90 -4.95
CA PRO A 103 -9.96 3.47 -6.20
C PRO A 103 -9.04 4.53 -6.83
N LEU A 104 -9.38 5.82 -6.71
CA LEU A 104 -8.52 6.91 -7.17
C LEU A 104 -7.19 6.95 -6.41
N ASP A 105 -7.24 6.82 -5.08
CA ASP A 105 -6.04 6.75 -4.24
C ASP A 105 -5.17 5.53 -4.57
N PHE A 106 -5.81 4.36 -4.78
CA PHE A 106 -5.13 3.16 -5.26
C PHE A 106 -4.37 3.46 -6.57
N ALA A 107 -5.03 4.10 -7.54
CA ALA A 107 -4.43 4.42 -8.83
C ALA A 107 -3.21 5.32 -8.69
N ARG A 108 -3.28 6.37 -7.86
CA ARG A 108 -2.15 7.26 -7.60
C ARG A 108 -0.97 6.51 -6.97
N ARG A 109 -1.23 5.65 -5.99
CA ARG A 109 -0.20 4.80 -5.36
C ARG A 109 0.42 3.82 -6.37
N ALA A 110 -0.40 3.15 -7.18
CA ALA A 110 0.07 2.19 -8.18
C ALA A 110 0.95 2.84 -9.23
N GLN A 111 0.58 4.04 -9.70
CA GLN A 111 1.41 4.82 -10.61
C GLN A 111 2.74 5.24 -9.98
N ALA A 112 2.71 5.74 -8.74
CA ALA A 112 3.90 6.13 -8.01
C ALA A 112 4.86 4.96 -7.78
N VAL A 113 4.35 3.81 -7.35
CA VAL A 113 5.14 2.59 -7.16
C VAL A 113 5.70 2.06 -8.48
N ASN A 114 4.90 2.12 -9.57
CA ASN A 114 5.36 1.74 -10.91
C ASN A 114 6.51 2.64 -11.40
N ALA A 115 6.41 3.96 -11.15
CA ALA A 115 7.47 4.92 -11.47
C ALA A 115 8.72 4.70 -10.60
N PHE A 116 8.54 4.51 -9.28
CA PHE A 116 9.62 4.21 -8.35
C PHE A 116 10.41 2.98 -8.79
N ARG A 117 9.75 1.90 -9.24
CA ARG A 117 10.44 0.69 -9.73
C ARG A 117 11.41 0.97 -10.90
N GLN A 118 11.22 2.03 -11.66
CA GLN A 118 12.09 2.40 -12.78
C GLN A 118 13.34 3.19 -12.34
N LEU A 119 13.43 3.59 -11.07
CA LEU A 119 14.59 4.29 -10.52
C LEU A 119 15.76 3.33 -10.32
N ALA A 120 16.99 3.83 -10.49
CA ALA A 120 18.20 3.03 -10.31
C ALA A 120 18.36 2.56 -8.85
N GLU A 121 17.83 3.33 -7.91
CA GLU A 121 17.88 3.09 -6.47
C GLU A 121 16.86 2.02 -6.02
N ALA A 122 15.85 1.71 -6.83
CA ALA A 122 14.70 0.92 -6.43
C ALA A 122 15.10 -0.49 -6.00
N GLN A 123 16.01 -1.13 -6.72
CA GLN A 123 16.41 -2.51 -6.45
C GLN A 123 17.03 -2.66 -5.05
N SER A 124 17.98 -1.79 -4.69
CA SER A 124 18.61 -1.77 -3.36
C SER A 124 17.58 -1.48 -2.28
N LEU A 125 16.71 -0.47 -2.48
CA LEU A 125 15.73 -0.08 -1.47
C LEU A 125 14.62 -1.13 -1.27
N VAL A 126 14.20 -1.84 -2.32
CA VAL A 126 13.27 -2.98 -2.21
C VAL A 126 13.92 -4.12 -1.42
N ALA A 127 15.18 -4.46 -1.72
CA ALA A 127 15.93 -5.48 -1.00
C ALA A 127 16.11 -5.11 0.49
N ALA A 128 16.49 -3.85 0.76
CA ALA A 128 16.61 -3.33 2.11
C ALA A 128 15.28 -3.35 2.85
N ASN A 129 14.17 -2.93 2.22
CA ASN A 129 12.84 -2.99 2.85
C ASN A 129 12.39 -4.43 3.15
N LYS A 130 12.67 -5.40 2.27
CA LYS A 130 12.45 -6.82 2.58
C LYS A 130 13.23 -7.27 3.80
N ARG A 131 14.51 -6.87 3.90
CA ARG A 131 15.36 -7.17 5.07
C ARG A 131 14.80 -6.53 6.34
N ILE A 132 14.41 -5.25 6.28
CA ILE A 132 13.77 -4.52 7.39
C ILE A 132 12.53 -5.27 7.87
N GLN A 133 11.58 -5.57 6.98
CA GLN A 133 10.35 -6.28 7.34
C GLN A 133 10.63 -7.65 7.98
N ASN A 134 11.64 -8.38 7.50
CA ASN A 134 12.02 -9.66 8.07
C ASN A 134 12.61 -9.53 9.47
N ILE A 135 13.43 -8.51 9.72
CA ILE A 135 13.99 -8.22 11.04
C ILE A 135 12.87 -7.80 12.01
N LEU A 136 12.01 -6.87 11.60
CA LEU A 136 10.91 -6.38 12.44
C LEU A 136 9.91 -7.49 12.82
N ARG A 137 9.69 -8.47 11.93
CA ARG A 137 8.81 -9.63 12.20
C ARG A 137 9.36 -10.59 13.27
N GLN A 138 10.66 -10.53 13.57
CA GLN A 138 11.27 -11.36 14.63
C GLN A 138 11.11 -10.74 16.02
N VAL A 139 10.50 -9.56 16.12
CA VAL A 139 10.29 -8.87 17.39
C VAL A 139 8.91 -9.27 17.93
N ASP A 140 8.90 -10.00 19.04
CA ASP A 140 7.67 -10.54 19.66
C ASP A 140 6.92 -9.55 20.56
N HIS A 141 7.37 -8.29 20.60
CA HIS A 141 6.79 -7.21 21.40
C HIS A 141 6.56 -5.97 20.54
N ASP A 142 5.96 -4.93 21.15
CA ASP A 142 5.74 -3.66 20.47
C ASP A 142 7.03 -3.10 19.88
N LEU A 143 6.97 -2.72 18.60
CA LEU A 143 8.12 -2.16 17.90
C LEU A 143 8.46 -0.78 18.50
N PRO A 144 9.73 -0.54 18.84
CA PRO A 144 10.15 0.77 19.30
C PRO A 144 10.03 1.79 18.15
N ASN A 145 9.68 3.03 18.50
CA ASN A 145 9.50 4.12 17.55
C ASN A 145 10.41 5.32 17.84
N GLU A 146 10.81 5.47 19.10
CA GLU A 146 11.68 6.55 19.54
C GLU A 146 13.13 6.17 19.30
N VAL A 147 13.86 7.11 18.71
CA VAL A 147 15.29 7.00 18.43
C VAL A 147 16.01 7.90 19.43
N ASP A 148 16.98 7.33 20.12
CA ASP A 148 17.86 8.02 21.06
C ASP A 148 19.27 8.10 20.48
N ASP A 149 19.68 9.32 20.14
CA ASP A 149 20.99 9.61 19.56
C ASP A 149 22.15 9.23 20.50
N ALA A 150 21.93 9.18 21.82
CA ALA A 150 22.95 8.78 22.80
C ALA A 150 23.32 7.30 22.71
N LEU A 151 22.50 6.48 22.04
CA LEU A 151 22.69 5.04 21.88
C LEU A 151 23.35 4.67 20.54
N PHE A 152 23.66 5.63 19.68
CA PHE A 152 24.36 5.36 18.42
C PHE A 152 25.82 4.96 18.66
N ARG A 153 26.29 3.92 17.96
CA ARG A 153 27.65 3.39 18.08
C ARG A 153 28.47 3.51 16.80
N ALA A 154 27.82 3.66 15.64
CA ALA A 154 28.49 3.80 14.35
C ALA A 154 28.03 5.07 13.60
N ASP A 155 28.92 5.65 12.80
CA ASP A 155 28.65 6.85 12.00
C ASP A 155 27.46 6.63 11.04
N ALA A 156 27.29 5.42 10.52
CA ALA A 156 26.16 5.08 9.65
C ALA A 156 24.78 5.18 10.35
N GLU A 157 24.73 5.05 11.69
CA GLU A 157 23.49 5.26 12.46
C GLU A 157 23.14 6.76 12.49
N TRP A 158 24.15 7.61 12.75
CA TRP A 158 24.02 9.06 12.72
C TRP A 158 23.60 9.58 11.35
N ASP A 159 24.26 9.12 10.29
CA ASP A 159 23.98 9.56 8.91
C ASP A 159 22.55 9.20 8.49
N LEU A 160 22.11 7.98 8.81
CA LEU A 160 20.76 7.54 8.50
C LEU A 160 19.71 8.34 9.30
N ALA A 161 19.94 8.53 10.60
CA ALA A 161 19.05 9.31 11.46
C ALA A 161 18.93 10.77 10.97
N ALA A 162 20.06 11.42 10.67
CA ALA A 162 20.09 12.80 10.19
C ALA A 162 19.34 12.98 8.86
N LYS A 163 19.54 12.06 7.90
CA LYS A 163 18.78 12.07 6.64
C LYS A 163 17.28 11.89 6.89
N MET A 164 16.90 11.00 7.79
CA MET A 164 15.50 10.74 8.15
C MET A 164 14.82 11.95 8.79
N VAL A 165 15.50 12.69 9.67
CA VAL A 165 14.97 13.92 10.29
C VAL A 165 14.61 14.96 9.22
N GLY A 166 15.44 15.14 8.19
CA GLY A 166 15.17 16.07 7.10
C GLY A 166 14.11 15.60 6.10
N LEU A 167 14.07 14.30 5.81
CA LEU A 167 13.17 13.71 4.80
C LEU A 167 11.74 13.49 5.32
N ARG A 168 11.58 12.98 6.54
CA ARG A 168 10.29 12.60 7.12
C ARG A 168 9.22 13.70 7.00
N PRO A 169 9.44 14.96 7.42
CA PRO A 169 8.40 15.98 7.33
C PRO A 169 8.00 16.30 5.87
N ARG A 170 8.96 16.26 4.93
CA ARG A 170 8.70 16.50 3.50
C ARG A 170 7.86 15.38 2.91
N VAL A 171 8.24 14.13 3.17
CA VAL A 171 7.50 12.93 2.73
C VAL A 171 6.09 12.94 3.29
N LEU A 172 5.92 13.21 4.59
CA LEU A 172 4.58 13.30 5.21
C LEU A 172 3.72 14.43 4.62
N ALA A 173 4.31 15.56 4.25
CA ALA A 173 3.60 16.64 3.57
C ALA A 173 3.13 16.24 2.17
N MET A 174 3.99 15.54 1.40
CA MET A 174 3.64 15.00 0.07
C MET A 174 2.52 13.97 0.17
N LEU A 175 2.59 13.04 1.14
CA LEU A 175 1.56 12.03 1.37
C LEU A 175 0.19 12.66 1.71
N LYS A 176 0.15 13.73 2.49
CA LYS A 176 -1.09 14.48 2.78
C LYS A 176 -1.71 15.10 1.53
N GLN A 177 -0.91 15.38 0.50
CA GLN A 177 -1.37 15.92 -0.78
C GLN A 177 -1.60 14.81 -1.83
N SER A 178 -1.50 13.54 -1.44
CA SER A 178 -1.52 12.38 -2.34
C SER A 178 -0.41 12.41 -3.41
N ASP A 179 0.68 13.15 -3.18
CA ASP A 179 1.88 13.14 -4.03
C ASP A 179 2.77 11.94 -3.66
N TYR A 180 2.29 10.75 -4.01
CA TYR A 180 3.01 9.51 -3.75
C TYR A 180 4.30 9.37 -4.58
N THR A 181 4.32 9.95 -5.78
CA THR A 181 5.50 9.94 -6.64
C THR A 181 6.62 10.76 -6.01
N GLY A 182 6.33 12.02 -5.61
CA GLY A 182 7.30 12.86 -4.91
C GLY A 182 7.77 12.24 -3.59
N ALA A 183 6.87 11.61 -2.85
CA ALA A 183 7.20 10.89 -1.62
C ALA A 183 8.20 9.74 -1.87
N LEU A 184 7.91 8.85 -2.82
CA LEU A 184 8.80 7.72 -3.14
C LEU A 184 10.12 8.16 -3.77
N THR A 185 10.12 9.18 -4.63
CA THR A 185 11.36 9.77 -5.18
C THR A 185 12.22 10.39 -4.08
N SER A 186 11.61 11.08 -3.10
CA SER A 186 12.35 11.62 -1.95
C SER A 186 12.94 10.51 -1.09
N LEU A 187 12.18 9.44 -0.86
CA LEU A 187 12.65 8.25 -0.13
C LEU A 187 13.74 7.49 -0.91
N ALA A 188 13.79 7.58 -2.24
CA ALA A 188 14.85 7.00 -3.05
C ALA A 188 16.24 7.52 -2.66
N GLY A 189 16.33 8.77 -2.21
CA GLY A 189 17.57 9.38 -1.71
C GLY A 189 18.12 8.77 -0.40
N LEU A 190 17.38 7.86 0.25
CA LEU A 190 17.87 7.11 1.41
C LEU A 190 18.80 5.96 1.05
N ARG A 191 18.83 5.53 -0.22
CA ARG A 191 19.56 4.34 -0.68
C ARG A 191 20.95 4.23 -0.06
N ASP A 192 21.82 5.21 -0.31
CA ASP A 192 23.22 5.13 0.12
C ASP A 192 23.37 5.05 1.65
N ALA A 193 22.49 5.71 2.41
CA ALA A 193 22.55 5.67 3.87
C ALA A 193 21.99 4.36 4.44
N VAL A 194 20.98 3.78 3.80
CA VAL A 194 20.43 2.48 4.17
C VAL A 194 21.42 1.36 3.85
N ASP A 195 22.07 1.40 2.69
CA ASP A 195 23.13 0.47 2.31
C ASP A 195 24.30 0.58 3.32
N ALA A 196 24.80 1.79 3.57
CA ALA A 196 25.88 2.02 4.53
C ALA A 196 25.53 1.56 5.96
N PHE A 197 24.28 1.77 6.41
CA PHE A 197 23.81 1.25 7.69
C PHE A 197 23.90 -0.27 7.72
N PHE A 198 23.40 -0.94 6.69
CA PHE A 198 23.37 -2.40 6.68
C PHE A 198 24.73 -3.08 6.47
N ASP A 199 25.69 -2.37 5.88
CA ASP A 199 27.08 -2.81 5.71
C ASP A 199 27.89 -2.66 7.00
N ASN A 200 27.63 -1.60 7.78
CA ASN A 200 28.43 -1.24 8.96
C ASN A 200 27.76 -1.55 10.30
N VAL A 201 26.44 -1.82 10.32
CA VAL A 201 25.65 -1.96 11.55
C VAL A 201 24.98 -3.32 11.63
N ARG A 202 25.28 -4.05 12.71
CA ARG A 202 24.55 -5.27 13.07
C ARG A 202 23.34 -4.90 13.94
N VAL A 203 22.14 -5.08 13.39
CA VAL A 203 20.90 -4.69 14.07
C VAL A 203 20.66 -5.48 15.37
N MET A 204 20.93 -6.78 15.35
CA MET A 204 20.81 -7.66 16.52
C MET A 204 22.06 -7.53 17.40
N ASP A 205 22.07 -6.50 18.25
CA ASP A 205 23.11 -6.20 19.24
C ASP A 205 22.84 -6.95 20.56
N GLU A 206 23.89 -7.20 21.35
CA GLU A 206 23.79 -7.80 22.68
C GLU A 206 23.17 -6.83 23.69
N ASP A 207 23.43 -5.53 23.51
CA ASP A 207 22.79 -4.48 24.28
C ASP A 207 21.37 -4.24 23.78
N VAL A 208 20.39 -4.55 24.63
CA VAL A 208 18.97 -4.43 24.32
C VAL A 208 18.58 -2.98 23.98
N ASN A 209 19.19 -1.98 24.61
CA ASN A 209 18.86 -0.57 24.35
C ASN A 209 19.30 -0.17 22.94
N VAL A 210 20.53 -0.55 22.56
CA VAL A 210 21.08 -0.27 21.22
C VAL A 210 20.34 -1.05 20.14
N LYS A 211 20.02 -2.33 20.40
CA LYS A 211 19.17 -3.13 19.53
C LYS A 211 17.82 -2.44 19.30
N ASN A 212 17.15 -2.00 20.36
CA ASN A 212 15.85 -1.33 20.26
C ASN A 212 15.95 0.01 19.52
N ASN A 213 17.01 0.78 19.73
CA ASN A 213 17.25 2.02 19.02
C ASN A 213 17.41 1.80 17.50
N ARG A 214 18.18 0.76 17.11
CA ARG A 214 18.34 0.35 15.71
C ARG A 214 17.02 -0.15 15.11
N LEU A 215 16.24 -0.93 15.86
CA LEU A 215 14.90 -1.35 15.44
C LEU A 215 13.98 -0.15 15.23
N ALA A 216 14.09 0.90 16.06
CA ALA A 216 13.31 2.13 15.90
C ALA A 216 13.67 2.87 14.62
N LEU A 217 14.97 2.99 14.28
CA LEU A 217 15.40 3.55 12.99
C LEU A 217 14.79 2.79 11.81
N LEU A 218 14.88 1.45 11.84
CA LEU A 218 14.33 0.61 10.79
C LEU A 218 12.80 0.68 10.70
N ASN A 219 12.11 0.72 11.85
CA ASN A 219 10.66 0.83 11.87
C ASN A 219 10.21 2.17 11.29
N ASN A 220 10.86 3.28 11.66
CA ASN A 220 10.57 4.60 11.11
C ASN A 220 10.73 4.66 9.58
N ILE A 221 11.72 3.98 9.01
CA ILE A 221 11.89 3.86 7.55
C ILE A 221 10.76 3.02 6.94
N SER A 222 10.49 1.86 7.53
CA SER A 222 9.41 0.96 7.11
C SER A 222 8.07 1.67 7.05
N GLU A 223 7.72 2.44 8.08
CA GLU A 223 6.47 3.19 8.16
C GLU A 223 6.32 4.21 7.03
N LEU A 224 7.40 4.89 6.64
CA LEU A 224 7.37 5.86 5.53
C LEU A 224 7.06 5.20 4.18
N PHE A 225 7.66 4.05 3.90
CA PHE A 225 7.35 3.31 2.68
C PHE A 225 5.94 2.72 2.73
N LEU A 226 5.55 2.09 3.85
CA LEU A 226 4.22 1.51 4.06
C LEU A 226 3.09 2.55 3.99
N ALA A 227 3.38 3.82 4.29
CA ALA A 227 2.42 4.90 4.10
C ALA A 227 2.03 5.10 2.62
N THR A 228 2.84 4.61 1.66
CA THR A 228 2.52 4.55 0.22
C THR A 228 2.16 3.14 -0.24
N ALA A 229 3.02 2.16 -0.01
CA ALA A 229 2.84 0.78 -0.45
C ALA A 229 3.80 -0.16 0.28
N ASP A 230 3.48 -1.44 0.33
CA ASP A 230 4.44 -2.45 0.76
C ASP A 230 5.41 -2.79 -0.39
N ILE A 231 6.43 -1.94 -0.57
CA ILE A 231 7.42 -2.11 -1.64
C ILE A 231 8.25 -3.38 -1.48
N SER A 232 8.22 -4.03 -0.31
CA SER A 232 8.86 -5.34 -0.11
C SER A 232 8.21 -6.45 -0.94
N LYS A 233 7.01 -6.20 -1.50
CA LYS A 233 6.33 -7.11 -2.44
C LYS A 233 6.83 -7.02 -3.88
N LEU A 234 7.61 -5.99 -4.22
CA LEU A 234 8.21 -5.87 -5.55
C LEU A 234 9.30 -6.93 -5.75
N GLN A 235 9.55 -7.34 -6.99
CA GLN A 235 10.72 -8.15 -7.30
C GLN A 235 11.97 -7.25 -7.27
N ALA A 236 13.03 -7.76 -6.62
CA ALA A 236 14.34 -7.10 -6.61
C ALA A 236 15.21 -7.82 -7.64
#